data_AF-A0A2S2N3I2-F1
#
_entry.id   AF-A0A2S2N3I2-F1
#
_cell.length_a   1.000
_cell.length_b   1.000
_cell.length_c   1.000
_cell.angle_alpha   90.00
_cell.angle_beta   90.00
_cell.angle_gamma   90.00
#
_symmetry.space_group_name_H-M   'P 1'
#
loop_
_entity.id
_entity.type
_entity.pdbx_description
1 polymer ?
#
loop_
_entity_poly.entity_id
_entity_poly.type
_entity_poly.pdbx_seq_one_letter_code
_entity_poly.pdbx_strand_id
1 'polypeptide(L)'
;MAASSLFILDLKGKPLISRTYKGDVGPGEIENFMGVLLQREEEGTLTPVLSHGHVHFLWIKHANLYLVATTKKNGNASLVFSFLYKVVEVFCEYFKELEEESVRDNFVIVYELLDELMDFGFPQTTDSKILQEYITQEGNRLERGGGRVPSTVTNAVSWRSEGIRYKKN
;
A
#
# COMPACT_ATOMS: atom_id res chain seq x y z
N MET A 1 11.46 -5.99 -10.28
CA MET A 1 9.99 -6.10 -10.18
C MET A 1 9.66 -6.43 -8.74
N ALA A 2 8.84 -5.62 -8.06
CA ALA A 2 8.76 -5.63 -6.59
C ALA A 2 7.66 -6.59 -6.07
N ALA A 3 6.39 -6.27 -6.30
CA ALA A 3 5.25 -7.00 -5.74
C ALA A 3 4.26 -7.46 -6.82
N SER A 4 3.67 -8.64 -6.66
CA SER A 4 2.52 -9.14 -7.44
C SER A 4 1.20 -8.59 -6.92
N SER A 5 1.01 -8.73 -5.62
CA SER A 5 -0.19 -8.33 -4.92
C SER A 5 0.19 -7.78 -3.55
N LEU A 6 -0.62 -6.87 -3.05
CA LEU A 6 -0.53 -6.30 -1.71
C LEU A 6 -1.81 -6.65 -0.95
N PHE A 7 -1.65 -7.06 0.30
CA PHE A 7 -2.72 -7.39 1.21
C PHE A 7 -2.54 -6.60 2.50
N ILE A 8 -3.67 -6.16 3.08
CA ILE A 8 -3.72 -5.66 4.45
C ILE A 8 -4.60 -6.62 5.23
N LEU A 9 -4.03 -7.23 6.25
CA LEU A 9 -4.69 -8.25 7.07
C LEU A 9 -4.88 -7.71 8.48
N ASP A 10 -5.93 -8.20 9.15
CA ASP A 10 -6.07 -8.05 10.60
C ASP A 10 -5.09 -8.96 11.38
N LEU A 11 -5.09 -8.86 12.72
CA LEU A 11 -4.26 -9.71 13.57
C LEU A 11 -4.55 -11.22 13.46
N LYS A 12 -5.75 -11.59 12.97
CA LYS A 12 -6.14 -12.99 12.73
C LYS A 12 -5.70 -13.46 11.35
N GLY A 13 -5.12 -12.58 10.53
CA GLY A 13 -4.70 -12.82 9.16
C GLY A 13 -5.83 -12.81 8.14
N LYS A 14 -7.00 -12.31 8.50
CA LYS A 14 -8.09 -12.14 7.54
C LYS A 14 -7.79 -10.92 6.66
N PRO A 15 -7.88 -11.04 5.33
CA PRO A 15 -7.73 -9.89 4.44
C PRO A 15 -8.84 -8.86 4.70
N LEU A 16 -8.43 -7.64 5.04
CA LEU A 16 -9.31 -6.46 5.08
C LEU A 16 -9.46 -5.87 3.68
N ILE A 17 -8.34 -5.79 2.94
CA ILE A 17 -8.30 -5.37 1.56
C ILE A 17 -7.14 -6.08 0.83
N SER A 18 -7.31 -6.27 -0.47
CA SER A 18 -6.28 -6.85 -1.33
C SER A 18 -6.27 -6.16 -2.68
N ARG A 19 -5.07 -5.84 -3.18
CA ARG A 19 -4.87 -5.35 -4.54
C ARG A 19 -3.90 -6.26 -5.28
N THR A 20 -4.30 -6.70 -6.47
CA THR A 20 -3.45 -7.49 -7.36
C THR A 20 -3.02 -6.63 -8.53
N TYR A 21 -1.71 -6.51 -8.75
CA TYR A 21 -1.11 -5.68 -9.81
C TYR A 21 -0.71 -6.50 -11.03
N LYS A 22 -0.34 -7.77 -10.85
CA LYS A 22 0.28 -8.60 -11.91
C LYS A 22 -0.50 -9.85 -12.26
N GLY A 23 -1.27 -10.38 -11.31
CA GLY A 23 -2.03 -11.61 -11.48
C GLY A 23 -1.19 -12.89 -11.59
N ASP A 24 0.12 -12.84 -11.30
CA ASP A 24 1.00 -14.02 -11.33
C ASP A 24 0.93 -14.85 -10.04
N VAL A 25 0.45 -14.29 -8.94
CA VAL A 25 0.15 -15.00 -7.68
C VAL A 25 -1.36 -15.20 -7.53
N GLY A 26 -1.79 -16.43 -7.23
CA GLY A 26 -3.20 -16.73 -6.98
C GLY A 26 -3.68 -16.09 -5.68
N PRO A 27 -4.92 -15.56 -5.62
CA PRO A 27 -5.40 -14.84 -4.44
C PRO A 27 -5.47 -15.72 -3.18
N GLY A 28 -5.68 -17.04 -3.33
CA GLY A 28 -5.73 -17.97 -2.20
C GLY A 28 -4.38 -18.26 -1.53
N GLU A 29 -3.25 -17.87 -2.14
CA GLU A 29 -1.92 -18.10 -1.54
C GLU A 29 -1.75 -17.34 -0.21
N ILE A 30 -2.49 -16.24 -0.02
CA ILE A 30 -2.44 -15.45 1.22
C ILE A 30 -2.95 -16.23 2.43
N GLU A 31 -3.81 -17.24 2.24
CA GLU A 31 -4.33 -18.06 3.33
C GLU A 31 -3.23 -18.85 4.04
N ASN A 32 -2.12 -19.15 3.33
CA ASN A 32 -0.97 -19.85 3.90
C ASN A 32 -0.08 -18.94 4.77
N PHE A 33 -0.20 -17.62 4.65
CA PHE A 33 0.69 -16.66 5.31
C PHE A 33 0.71 -16.83 6.83
N MET A 34 -0.45 -16.87 7.47
CA MET A 34 -0.53 -16.98 8.94
C MET A 34 0.02 -18.30 9.45
N GLY A 35 -0.23 -19.41 8.75
CA GLY A 35 0.30 -20.72 9.15
C GLY A 35 1.82 -20.72 9.14
N VAL A 36 2.43 -20.18 8.08
CA VAL A 36 3.90 -20.06 7.99
C VAL A 36 4.44 -19.07 9.01
N LEU A 37 3.75 -17.95 9.25
CA LEU A 37 4.16 -16.93 10.24
C LEU A 37 4.24 -17.54 11.64
N LEU A 38 3.17 -18.20 12.09
CA LEU A 38 3.07 -18.82 13.40
C LEU A 38 4.10 -19.95 13.58
N GLN A 39 4.25 -20.80 12.56
CA GLN A 39 5.26 -21.86 12.59
C GLN A 39 6.67 -21.29 12.79
N ARG A 40 7.03 -20.22 12.06
CA ARG A 40 8.36 -19.60 12.17
C ARG A 40 8.57 -18.87 13.48
N GLU A 41 7.51 -18.33 14.07
CA GLU A 41 7.52 -17.72 15.39
C GLU A 41 7.77 -18.78 16.48
N GLU A 42 7.06 -19.91 16.43
CA GLU A 42 7.25 -21.05 17.35
C GLU A 42 8.66 -21.66 17.27
N GLU A 43 9.21 -21.76 16.05
CA GLU A 43 10.59 -22.23 15.81
C GLU A 43 11.66 -21.20 16.21
N GLY A 44 11.28 -19.95 16.53
CA GLY A 44 12.21 -18.86 16.80
C GLY A 44 13.04 -18.41 15.59
N THR A 45 12.58 -18.73 14.37
CA THR A 45 13.25 -18.41 13.10
C THR A 45 12.49 -17.37 12.27
N LEU A 46 11.74 -16.50 12.96
CA LEU A 46 10.91 -15.48 12.33
C LEU A 46 11.75 -14.52 11.48
N THR A 47 11.31 -14.31 10.25
CA THR A 47 11.95 -13.41 9.28
C THR A 47 10.90 -12.56 8.56
N PRO A 48 11.26 -11.34 8.10
CA PRO A 48 10.33 -10.46 7.39
C PRO A 48 9.98 -10.96 5.97
N VAL A 49 10.64 -12.04 5.51
CA VAL A 49 10.38 -12.68 4.22
C VAL A 49 10.06 -14.15 4.47
N LEU A 50 8.80 -14.51 4.35
CA LEU A 50 8.33 -15.89 4.46
C LEU A 50 8.20 -16.51 3.07
N SER A 51 8.20 -17.84 2.99
CA SER A 51 8.07 -18.55 1.72
C SER A 51 7.15 -19.76 1.88
N HIS A 52 6.26 -19.95 0.91
CA HIS A 52 5.42 -21.13 0.77
C HIS A 52 5.49 -21.60 -0.70
N GLY A 53 6.12 -22.75 -0.93
CA GLY A 53 6.39 -23.23 -2.28
C GLY A 53 7.20 -22.23 -3.10
N HIS A 54 6.60 -21.70 -4.18
CA HIS A 54 7.21 -20.72 -5.08
C HIS A 54 6.79 -19.27 -4.80
N VAL A 55 6.01 -19.03 -3.74
CA VAL A 55 5.51 -17.70 -3.37
C VAL A 55 6.27 -17.22 -2.15
N HIS A 56 6.73 -15.97 -2.21
CA HIS A 56 7.37 -15.26 -1.12
C HIS A 56 6.44 -14.17 -0.59
N PHE A 57 6.33 -14.08 0.74
CA PHE A 57 5.57 -13.07 1.46
C PHE A 57 6.55 -12.12 2.14
N LEU A 58 6.61 -10.88 1.67
CA LEU A 58 7.36 -9.81 2.31
C LEU A 58 6.37 -9.01 3.15
N TRP A 59 6.59 -8.95 4.46
CA TRP A 59 5.58 -8.42 5.36
C TRP A 59 6.16 -7.47 6.40
N ILE A 60 5.32 -6.52 6.82
CA ILE A 60 5.57 -5.67 7.97
C ILE A 60 4.33 -5.69 8.87
N LYS A 61 4.53 -5.39 10.15
CA LYS A 61 3.45 -5.18 11.11
C LYS A 61 3.38 -3.70 11.45
N HIS A 62 2.19 -3.12 11.34
CA HIS A 62 1.91 -1.76 11.77
C HIS A 62 0.67 -1.79 12.65
N ALA A 63 0.80 -1.36 13.91
CA ALA A 63 -0.26 -1.49 14.92
C ALA A 63 -0.85 -2.93 14.96
N ASN A 64 -2.16 -3.05 14.72
CA ASN A 64 -2.92 -4.30 14.66
C ASN A 64 -3.10 -4.84 13.22
N LEU A 65 -2.27 -4.40 12.27
CA LEU A 65 -2.34 -4.80 10.86
C LEU A 65 -1.06 -5.47 10.38
N TYR A 66 -1.22 -6.44 9.49
CA TYR A 66 -0.14 -6.96 8.66
C TYR A 66 -0.28 -6.41 7.25
N LEU A 67 0.77 -5.76 6.75
CA LEU A 67 0.87 -5.42 5.34
C LEU A 67 1.77 -6.46 4.68
N VAL A 68 1.23 -7.17 3.69
CA VAL A 68 1.89 -8.32 3.06
C VAL A 68 1.94 -8.11 1.55
N ALA A 69 3.15 -8.07 1.00
CA ALA A 69 3.38 -8.11 -0.43
C ALA A 69 3.78 -9.52 -0.86
N THR A 70 3.13 -10.06 -1.89
CA THR A 70 3.48 -11.36 -2.46
C THR A 70 4.32 -11.21 -3.72
N THR A 71 5.24 -12.15 -3.96
CA THR A 71 5.98 -12.25 -5.22
C THR A 71 6.37 -13.69 -5.52
N LYS A 72 6.41 -14.06 -6.80
CA LYS A 72 7.00 -15.32 -7.30
C LYS A 72 8.40 -15.16 -7.89
N LYS A 73 8.82 -13.91 -8.11
CA LYS A 73 10.08 -13.59 -8.78
C LYS A 73 11.10 -13.11 -7.76
N ASN A 74 12.37 -13.23 -8.13
CA ASN A 74 13.47 -12.59 -7.41
C ASN A 74 13.38 -11.06 -7.57
N GLY A 75 12.58 -10.43 -6.71
CA GLY A 75 12.37 -9.00 -6.65
C GLY A 75 13.35 -8.31 -5.73
N ASN A 76 13.51 -7.00 -5.89
CA ASN A 76 14.29 -6.21 -4.94
C ASN A 76 13.50 -6.08 -3.63
N ALA A 77 13.89 -6.83 -2.61
CA ALA A 77 13.22 -6.84 -1.31
C ALA A 77 13.23 -5.45 -0.65
N SER A 78 14.33 -4.69 -0.76
CA SER A 78 14.44 -3.34 -0.20
C SER A 78 13.42 -2.39 -0.81
N LEU A 79 13.16 -2.50 -2.12
CA LEU A 79 12.11 -1.72 -2.79
C LEU A 79 10.72 -2.06 -2.25
N VAL A 80 10.43 -3.35 -2.05
CA VAL A 80 9.14 -3.80 -1.48
C VAL A 80 8.97 -3.26 -0.06
N PHE A 81 9.97 -3.43 0.82
CA PHE A 81 9.86 -2.95 2.19
C PHE A 81 9.74 -1.42 2.26
N SER A 82 10.55 -0.69 1.48
CA SER A 82 10.46 0.77 1.41
C SER A 82 9.07 1.21 0.96
N PHE A 83 8.50 0.51 -0.02
CA PHE A 83 7.14 0.75 -0.47
C PHE A 83 6.10 0.43 0.62
N LEU A 84 6.20 -0.70 1.32
CA LEU A 84 5.27 -1.05 2.40
C LEU A 84 5.25 0.02 3.51
N TYR A 85 6.42 0.50 3.93
CA TYR A 85 6.50 1.60 4.89
C TYR A 85 5.95 2.91 4.32
N LYS A 86 6.16 3.19 3.03
CA LYS A 86 5.60 4.38 2.38
C LYS A 86 4.08 4.31 2.26
N VAL A 87 3.49 3.13 2.02
CA VAL A 87 2.03 2.92 2.05
C VAL A 87 1.48 3.25 3.43
N VAL A 88 2.14 2.78 4.50
CA VAL A 88 1.77 3.13 5.88
C VAL A 88 1.82 4.64 6.10
N GLU A 89 2.91 5.30 5.68
CA GLU A 89 3.06 6.75 5.80
C GLU A 89 1.93 7.50 5.08
N VAL A 90 1.64 7.15 3.83
CA VAL A 90 0.55 7.77 3.04
C VAL A 90 -0.79 7.55 3.73
N PHE A 91 -1.10 6.35 4.19
CA PHE A 91 -2.36 6.08 4.87
C PHE A 91 -2.47 6.82 6.21
N CYS A 92 -1.40 6.92 6.99
CA CYS A 92 -1.41 7.74 8.21
C CYS A 92 -1.62 9.22 7.89
N GLU A 93 -1.08 9.74 6.79
CA GLU A 93 -1.34 11.13 6.38
C GLU A 93 -2.78 11.38 5.91
N TYR A 94 -3.44 10.37 5.33
CA TYR A 94 -4.84 10.44 4.95
C TYR A 94 -5.79 10.25 6.14
N PHE A 95 -5.54 9.24 6.98
CA PHE A 95 -6.49 8.79 8.01
C PHE A 95 -6.10 9.21 9.43
N LYS A 96 -4.95 9.87 9.61
CA LYS A 96 -4.28 10.18 10.89
C LYS A 96 -3.73 8.94 11.59
N GLU A 97 -4.55 7.91 11.73
CA GLU A 97 -4.19 6.62 12.31
C GLU A 97 -4.57 5.49 11.34
N LEU A 98 -3.66 4.53 11.15
CA LEU A 98 -3.88 3.36 10.30
C LEU A 98 -4.18 2.14 11.18
N GLU A 99 -5.47 1.84 11.33
CA GLU A 99 -5.98 0.67 12.03
C GLU A 99 -7.08 -0.03 11.21
N GLU A 100 -7.60 -1.14 11.75
CA GLU A 100 -8.63 -1.96 11.10
C GLU A 100 -9.88 -1.16 10.71
N GLU A 101 -10.33 -0.25 11.57
CA GLU A 101 -11.48 0.62 11.32
C GLU A 101 -11.19 1.63 10.20
N SER A 102 -10.01 2.26 10.20
CA SER A 102 -9.57 3.17 9.13
C SER A 102 -9.64 2.53 7.75
N VAL A 103 -9.22 1.27 7.61
CA VAL A 103 -9.26 0.54 6.33
C VAL A 103 -10.70 0.20 5.93
N ARG A 104 -11.55 -0.22 6.88
CA ARG A 104 -12.94 -0.61 6.61
C ARG A 104 -13.81 0.56 6.21
N ASP A 105 -13.72 1.67 6.93
CA ASP A 105 -14.57 2.84 6.73
C ASP A 105 -14.18 3.62 5.46
N ASN A 106 -12.92 3.52 5.04
CA ASN A 106 -12.37 4.25 3.89
C ASN A 106 -12.02 3.36 2.70
N PHE A 107 -12.64 2.18 2.56
CA PHE A 107 -12.23 1.17 1.58
C PHE A 107 -12.14 1.68 0.13
N VAL A 108 -13.03 2.61 -0.28
CA VAL A 108 -13.01 3.23 -1.62
C VAL A 108 -11.69 3.98 -1.85
N ILE A 109 -11.33 4.84 -0.90
CA ILE A 109 -10.11 5.66 -0.97
C ILE A 109 -8.87 4.79 -0.87
N VAL A 110 -8.91 3.73 -0.05
CA VAL A 110 -7.80 2.78 0.01
C VAL A 110 -7.58 2.11 -1.34
N TYR A 111 -8.63 1.71 -2.07
CA TYR A 111 -8.48 1.18 -3.42
C TYR A 111 -7.91 2.21 -4.41
N GLU A 112 -8.43 3.44 -4.40
CA GLU A 112 -7.91 4.52 -5.27
C GLU A 112 -6.43 4.80 -5.00
N LEU A 113 -6.05 4.87 -3.72
CA LEU A 113 -4.65 5.05 -3.33
C LEU A 113 -3.79 3.88 -3.78
N LEU A 114 -4.21 2.64 -3.57
CA LEU A 114 -3.42 1.48 -3.99
C LEU A 114 -3.22 1.44 -5.51
N ASP A 115 -4.23 1.83 -6.29
CA ASP A 115 -4.15 1.89 -7.76
C ASP A 115 -3.19 2.98 -8.25
N GLU A 116 -3.09 4.10 -7.53
CA GLU A 116 -2.21 5.22 -7.88
C GLU A 116 -0.78 5.08 -7.32
N LEU A 117 -0.62 4.40 -6.18
CA LEU A 117 0.68 4.18 -5.53
C LEU A 117 1.56 3.22 -6.31
N MET A 118 0.98 2.25 -7.01
CA MET A 118 1.73 1.20 -7.71
C MET A 118 1.01 0.73 -8.97
N ASP A 119 1.78 0.61 -10.06
CA ASP A 119 1.31 -0.03 -11.29
C ASP A 119 2.25 -1.20 -11.65
N PHE A 120 1.66 -2.35 -11.95
CA PHE A 120 2.35 -3.58 -12.36
C PHE A 120 3.55 -3.99 -11.48
N GLY A 121 3.49 -3.69 -10.18
CA GLY A 121 4.57 -4.00 -9.22
C GLY A 121 5.72 -2.98 -9.19
N PHE A 122 5.50 -1.78 -9.74
CA PHE A 122 6.41 -0.63 -9.71
C PHE A 122 5.73 0.54 -8.99
N PRO A 123 6.29 1.01 -7.85
CA PRO A 123 5.79 2.22 -7.21
C PRO A 123 5.78 3.41 -8.18
N GLN A 124 4.69 4.17 -8.20
CA GLN A 124 4.50 5.36 -9.03
C GLN A 124 4.50 6.61 -8.13
N THR A 125 3.35 7.24 -7.92
CA THR A 125 3.22 8.46 -7.12
C THR A 125 2.99 8.11 -5.67
N THR A 126 3.94 8.46 -4.79
CA THR A 126 3.85 8.14 -3.35
C THR A 126 3.84 9.37 -2.45
N ASP A 127 3.85 10.57 -3.04
CA ASP A 127 3.74 11.83 -2.31
C ASP A 127 2.27 12.12 -1.96
N SER A 128 1.87 11.77 -0.74
CA SER A 128 0.55 12.00 -0.14
C SER A 128 -0.03 13.39 -0.42
N LYS A 129 0.75 14.46 -0.26
CA LYS A 129 0.31 15.84 -0.50
C LYS A 129 -0.12 16.09 -1.93
N ILE A 130 0.53 15.42 -2.89
CA ILE A 130 0.18 15.50 -4.31
C ILE A 130 -1.01 14.62 -4.61
N LEU A 131 -1.05 13.40 -4.06
CA LEU A 131 -2.19 12.50 -4.16
C LEU A 131 -3.47 13.18 -3.64
N GLN A 132 -3.39 13.94 -2.56
CA GLN A 132 -4.52 14.67 -1.96
C GLN A 132 -5.12 15.74 -2.88
N GLU A 133 -4.40 16.19 -3.91
CA GLU A 133 -4.93 17.16 -4.88
C GLU A 133 -5.99 16.55 -5.80
N TYR A 134 -5.98 15.23 -6.02
CA TYR A 134 -6.87 14.56 -6.97
C TYR A 134 -7.55 13.28 -6.44
N ILE A 135 -7.09 12.72 -5.32
CA ILE A 135 -7.74 11.64 -4.57
C ILE A 135 -8.23 12.23 -3.25
N THR A 136 -9.52 12.62 -3.20
CA THR A 136 -10.09 13.39 -2.09
C THR A 136 -11.08 12.58 -1.26
N GLN A 137 -11.13 12.85 0.05
CA GLN A 137 -12.08 12.20 0.97
C GLN A 137 -13.51 12.76 0.89
N GLU A 138 -13.68 13.95 0.33
CA GLU A 138 -14.99 14.61 0.22
C GLU A 138 -15.78 14.09 -0.99
N GLY A 139 -16.42 12.93 -0.83
CA GLY A 139 -17.23 12.27 -1.86
C GLY A 139 -18.53 12.97 -2.29
N ASN A 140 -18.64 14.31 -2.23
CA ASN A 140 -19.92 14.99 -2.45
C ASN A 140 -19.92 16.25 -3.34
N ARG A 141 -18.80 16.62 -3.97
CA ARG A 141 -18.87 17.60 -5.07
C ARG A 141 -18.76 16.89 -6.40
N LEU A 142 -19.94 16.63 -6.95
CA LEU A 142 -20.20 16.40 -8.37
C LEU A 142 -19.88 17.69 -9.18
N GLU A 143 -18.69 18.26 -8.96
CA GLU A 143 -18.09 19.22 -9.86
C GLU A 143 -17.68 18.41 -11.09
N ARG A 144 -18.31 18.71 -12.23
CA ARG A 144 -18.07 18.05 -13.52
C ARG A 144 -16.63 18.32 -13.98
N GLY A 145 -15.71 17.52 -13.49
CA GLY A 145 -14.30 17.57 -13.84
C GLY A 145 -13.58 16.67 -12.86
N GLY A 146 -13.51 15.37 -13.17
CA GLY A 146 -12.62 14.46 -12.46
C GLY A 146 -11.27 15.15 -12.29
N GLY A 147 -10.80 15.24 -11.04
CA GLY A 147 -9.66 16.05 -10.66
C GLY A 147 -8.54 15.86 -11.68
N ARG A 148 -8.22 16.91 -12.45
CA ARG A 148 -7.15 16.82 -13.44
C ARG A 148 -5.88 16.45 -12.69
N VAL A 149 -5.24 15.37 -13.08
CA VAL A 149 -3.95 14.95 -12.52
C VAL A 149 -3.00 16.15 -12.56
N PRO A 150 -2.45 16.59 -11.41
CA PRO A 150 -1.54 17.72 -11.36
C PRO A 150 -0.32 17.48 -12.24
N SER A 151 0.18 18.52 -12.92
CA SER A 151 1.46 18.42 -13.66
C SER A 151 2.64 18.08 -12.75
N THR A 152 2.53 18.38 -11.45
CA THR A 152 3.52 17.99 -10.43
C THR A 152 3.81 16.49 -10.46
N VAL A 153 2.82 15.64 -10.77
CA VAL A 153 2.98 14.18 -10.84
C VAL A 153 4.01 13.77 -11.91
N THR A 154 4.11 14.52 -13.00
CA THR A 154 5.01 14.22 -14.13
C THR A 154 6.25 15.13 -14.18
N ASN A 155 6.34 16.10 -13.27
CA ASN A 155 7.48 17.01 -13.19
C ASN A 155 8.68 16.38 -12.47
N ALA A 156 9.89 16.87 -12.78
CA ALA A 156 11.10 16.48 -12.04
C ALA A 156 11.06 16.88 -10.55
N VAL A 157 10.31 17.94 -10.23
CA VAL A 157 9.97 18.32 -8.86
C VAL A 157 8.58 17.78 -8.56
N SER A 158 8.54 16.56 -8.01
CA SER A 158 7.30 15.80 -7.80
C SER A 158 6.70 15.97 -6.41
N TRP A 159 7.38 16.63 -5.48
CA TRP A 159 6.97 16.72 -4.06
C TRP A 159 6.34 18.06 -3.68
N ARG A 160 6.28 19.02 -4.62
CA ARG A 160 5.80 20.38 -4.35
C ARG A 160 5.09 20.96 -5.56
N SER A 161 3.81 21.23 -5.40
CA SER A 161 3.02 21.93 -6.39
C SER A 161 3.38 23.41 -6.50
N GLU A 162 3.17 23.95 -7.69
CA GLU A 162 3.37 25.36 -7.98
C GLU A 162 2.28 26.23 -7.34
N GLY A 163 2.53 27.52 -7.19
CA GLY A 163 1.52 28.48 -6.72
C GLY A 163 1.23 28.49 -5.22
N ILE A 164 1.93 27.68 -4.41
CA ILE A 164 1.80 27.70 -2.94
C ILE A 164 2.23 29.06 -2.38
N ARG A 165 1.33 29.74 -1.66
CA ARG A 165 1.56 31.04 -1.01
C ARG A 165 1.24 30.98 0.48
N TYR A 166 2.12 31.53 1.31
CA TYR A 166 1.92 31.68 2.75
C TYR A 166 1.92 33.15 3.16
N LYS A 167 1.18 33.50 4.21
CA LYS A 167 1.19 34.87 4.77
C LYS A 167 2.52 35.23 5.43
N LYS A 168 3.22 34.22 5.96
CA LYS A 168 4.54 34.30 6.56
C LYS A 168 5.33 33.08 6.10
N ASN A 169 6.54 33.31 5.62
CA ASN A 169 7.48 32.24 5.26
C ASN A 169 8.15 31.66 6.51
#